data_AF-A0A4U8SM56-F1
#
_entry.id   AF-A0A4U8SM56-F1
#
_cell.length_a   1.000
_cell.length_b   1.000
_cell.length_c   1.000
_cell.angle_alpha   90.00
_cell.angle_beta   90.00
_cell.angle_gamma   90.00
#
_symmetry.space_group_name_H-M   'P 1'
#
loop_
_entity.id
_entity.type
_entity.pdbx_description
1 polymer ?
#
loop_
_entity_poly.entity_id
_entity_poly.type
_entity_poly.pdbx_seq_one_letter_code
_entity_poly.pdbx_strand_id
1 'polypeptide(L)'
;MHFLKHKKSTLLAILLCIIIGIGMTFYVQDSKQESIKQDTLLYYINLSGKQRQLAQRIVFLSQIVVTNRILNRNNPSSLTELRECINQLNSIHLILRNFVISTIVGDKTHSTLDEIYFGDGNLNVKMEEFLNDANKIFFLQSTQDLFRVNQELLTQLEGDNGLLASLELATLSQQFYAQNLLKESQSNLQILLYVMLLICGLQILLLLGGLEKNKSENK
;
A
#
# COMPACT_ATOMS: atom_id res chain seq x y z
N MET A 1 -45.39 -8.06 41.41
CA MET A 1 -44.07 -7.43 41.13
C MET A 1 -43.13 -8.30 40.25
N HIS A 2 -43.34 -9.62 40.19
CA HIS A 2 -42.55 -10.56 39.37
C HIS A 2 -42.80 -10.47 37.85
N PHE A 3 -44.05 -10.28 37.43
CA PHE A 3 -44.43 -10.14 36.01
C PHE A 3 -43.74 -8.96 35.30
N LEU A 4 -43.56 -7.83 35.99
CA LEU A 4 -42.84 -6.66 35.49
C LEU A 4 -41.33 -6.91 35.33
N LYS A 5 -40.72 -7.74 36.20
CA LYS A 5 -39.31 -8.13 36.06
C LYS A 5 -39.09 -9.05 34.85
N HIS A 6 -40.02 -9.98 34.61
CA HIS A 6 -39.94 -10.90 33.47
C HIS A 6 -40.12 -10.18 32.13
N LYS A 7 -41.05 -9.22 32.06
CA LYS A 7 -41.29 -8.37 30.87
C LYS A 7 -40.12 -7.41 30.60
N LYS A 8 -39.44 -6.93 31.65
CA LYS A 8 -38.20 -6.13 31.53
C LYS A 8 -37.01 -6.98 31.05
N SER A 9 -36.88 -8.22 31.53
CA SER A 9 -35.80 -9.13 31.12
C SER A 9 -35.91 -9.53 29.64
N THR A 10 -37.12 -9.86 29.16
CA THR A 10 -37.34 -10.17 27.74
C THR A 10 -37.11 -8.96 26.83
N LEU A 11 -37.55 -7.77 27.26
CA LEU A 11 -37.31 -6.54 26.51
C LEU A 11 -35.81 -6.19 26.43
N LEU A 12 -35.06 -6.41 27.52
CA LEU A 12 -33.60 -6.26 27.53
C LEU A 12 -32.92 -7.26 26.59
N ALA A 13 -33.34 -8.52 26.58
CA ALA A 13 -32.80 -9.53 25.67
C ALA A 13 -33.05 -9.17 24.20
N ILE A 14 -34.26 -8.70 23.86
CA ILE A 14 -34.58 -8.23 22.51
C ILE A 14 -33.68 -7.04 22.12
N LEU A 15 -33.49 -6.08 23.03
CA LEU A 15 -32.62 -4.92 22.80
C LEU A 15 -31.16 -5.35 22.53
N LEU A 16 -30.62 -6.27 23.32
CA LEU A 16 -29.26 -6.78 23.13
C LEU A 16 -29.11 -7.55 21.81
N CYS A 17 -30.13 -8.31 21.38
CA CYS A 17 -30.14 -8.94 20.05
C CYS A 17 -30.09 -7.90 18.93
N ILE A 18 -30.81 -6.78 19.05
CA ILE A 18 -30.79 -5.70 18.07
C ILE A 18 -29.39 -5.06 18.03
N ILE A 19 -28.77 -4.82 19.19
CA ILE A 19 -27.41 -4.28 19.28
C ILE A 19 -26.40 -5.22 18.62
N ILE A 20 -26.51 -6.53 18.84
CA ILE A 20 -25.67 -7.54 18.16
C ILE A 20 -25.90 -7.48 16.64
N GLY A 21 -27.16 -7.46 16.19
CA GLY A 21 -27.47 -7.38 14.77
C GLY A 21 -26.83 -6.15 14.09
N ILE A 22 -26.97 -4.99 14.71
CA ILE A 22 -26.35 -3.74 14.25
C ILE A 22 -24.82 -3.86 14.28
N GLY A 23 -24.24 -4.34 15.38
CA GLY A 23 -22.80 -4.53 15.52
C GLY A 23 -22.20 -5.46 14.45
N MET A 24 -22.89 -6.55 14.11
CA MET A 24 -22.47 -7.46 13.03
C MET A 24 -22.52 -6.77 11.66
N THR A 25 -23.53 -5.94 11.39
CA THR A 25 -23.58 -5.20 10.12
C THR A 25 -22.41 -4.21 9.99
N PHE A 26 -22.08 -3.50 11.06
CA PHE A 26 -20.90 -2.63 11.09
C PHE A 26 -19.61 -3.43 10.91
N TYR A 27 -19.45 -4.55 11.62
CA TYR A 27 -18.28 -5.41 11.49
C TYR A 27 -18.07 -5.91 10.04
N VAL A 28 -19.14 -6.40 9.40
CA VAL A 28 -19.06 -6.89 8.01
C VAL A 28 -18.72 -5.75 7.04
N GLN A 29 -19.32 -4.57 7.22
CA GLN A 29 -19.05 -3.42 6.37
C GLN A 29 -17.61 -2.92 6.53
N ASP A 30 -17.13 -2.80 7.76
CA ASP A 30 -15.78 -2.32 8.07
C ASP A 30 -14.71 -3.32 7.57
N SER A 31 -14.91 -4.62 7.83
CA SER A 31 -14.04 -5.68 7.31
C SER A 31 -13.95 -5.68 5.77
N LYS A 32 -15.07 -5.44 5.07
CA LYS A 32 -15.06 -5.30 3.61
C LYS A 32 -14.27 -4.07 3.15
N GLN A 33 -14.44 -2.93 3.82
CA GLN A 33 -13.69 -1.72 3.50
C GLN A 33 -12.19 -1.90 3.76
N GLU A 34 -11.81 -2.57 4.86
CA GLU A 34 -10.43 -2.88 5.18
C GLU A 34 -9.77 -3.78 4.13
N SER A 35 -10.47 -4.81 3.65
CA SER A 35 -9.97 -5.66 2.56
C SER A 35 -9.65 -4.83 1.30
N ILE A 36 -10.53 -3.90 0.91
CA ILE A 36 -10.31 -3.04 -0.25
C ILE A 36 -9.11 -2.10 -0.03
N LYS A 37 -8.98 -1.54 1.18
CA LYS A 37 -7.83 -0.71 1.55
C LYS A 37 -6.53 -1.51 1.48
N GLN A 38 -6.53 -2.74 1.98
CA GLN A 38 -5.39 -3.64 1.95
C GLN A 38 -4.94 -3.93 0.51
N ASP A 39 -5.88 -4.30 -0.38
CA ASP A 39 -5.59 -4.55 -1.79
C ASP A 39 -5.01 -3.32 -2.49
N THR A 40 -5.55 -2.14 -2.17
CA THR A 40 -5.07 -0.87 -2.70
C THR A 40 -3.64 -0.56 -2.23
N LEU A 41 -3.33 -0.78 -0.95
CA LEU A 41 -1.99 -0.58 -0.40
C LEU A 41 -0.97 -1.57 -1.00
N LEU A 42 -1.34 -2.84 -1.15
CA LEU A 42 -0.52 -3.86 -1.80
C LEU A 42 -0.25 -3.52 -3.27
N TYR A 43 -1.25 -2.98 -3.98
CA TYR A 43 -1.08 -2.51 -5.35
C TYR A 43 0.02 -1.45 -5.44
N TYR A 44 0.03 -0.45 -4.55
CA TYR A 44 1.04 0.60 -4.56
C TYR A 44 2.44 0.09 -4.17
N ILE A 45 2.55 -0.82 -3.20
CA ILE A 45 3.82 -1.48 -2.86
C ILE A 45 4.38 -2.23 -4.08
N ASN A 46 3.53 -2.96 -4.80
CA ASN A 46 3.93 -3.68 -6.01
C ASN A 46 4.40 -2.72 -7.12
N LEU A 47 3.72 -1.58 -7.29
CA LEU A 47 4.15 -0.55 -8.23
C LEU A 47 5.53 0.02 -7.86
N SER A 48 5.78 0.31 -6.58
CA SER A 48 7.09 0.78 -6.12
C SER A 48 8.20 -0.25 -6.38
N GLY A 49 7.91 -1.53 -6.11
CA GLY A 49 8.83 -2.63 -6.46
C GLY A 49 9.12 -2.71 -7.96
N LYS A 50 8.09 -2.53 -8.80
CA LYS A 50 8.22 -2.52 -10.27
C LYS A 50 9.01 -1.29 -10.76
N GLN A 51 8.86 -0.14 -10.11
CA GLN A 51 9.63 1.07 -10.42
C GLN A 51 11.14 0.82 -10.32
N ARG A 52 11.58 0.15 -9.24
CA ARG A 52 12.97 -0.28 -9.04
C ARG A 52 13.47 -1.22 -10.14
N GLN A 53 12.70 -2.27 -10.43
CA GLN A 53 13.07 -3.25 -11.45
C GLN A 53 13.22 -2.59 -12.83
N LEU A 54 12.32 -1.67 -13.18
CA LEU A 54 12.37 -0.97 -14.46
C LEU A 54 13.57 -0.03 -14.54
N ALA A 55 13.93 0.69 -13.47
CA ALA A 55 15.12 1.54 -13.45
C ALA A 55 16.40 0.72 -13.71
N GLN A 56 16.55 -0.42 -13.04
CA GLN A 56 17.66 -1.35 -13.28
C GLN A 56 17.64 -1.91 -14.71
N ARG A 57 16.46 -2.28 -15.23
CA ARG A 57 16.31 -2.80 -16.60
C ARG A 57 16.69 -1.76 -17.65
N ILE A 58 16.37 -0.49 -17.44
CA ILE A 58 16.76 0.62 -18.33
C ILE A 58 18.28 0.75 -18.39
N VAL A 59 18.97 0.73 -17.25
CA VAL A 59 20.43 0.78 -17.23
C VAL A 59 21.03 -0.43 -17.96
N PHE A 60 20.55 -1.63 -17.68
CA PHE A 60 21.01 -2.84 -18.37
C PHE A 60 20.80 -2.79 -19.89
N LEU A 61 19.60 -2.41 -20.33
CA LEU A 61 19.29 -2.30 -21.76
C LEU A 61 20.11 -1.18 -22.41
N SER A 62 20.36 -0.08 -21.72
CA SER A 62 21.25 0.97 -22.22
C SER A 62 22.67 0.46 -22.47
N GLN A 63 23.23 -0.37 -21.57
CA GLN A 63 24.54 -0.99 -21.76
C GLN A 63 24.55 -1.91 -22.99
N ILE A 64 23.49 -2.69 -23.19
CA ILE A 64 23.32 -3.54 -24.38
C ILE A 64 23.28 -2.70 -25.66
N VAL A 65 22.54 -1.60 -25.66
CA VAL A 65 22.42 -0.70 -26.82
C VAL A 65 23.78 -0.10 -27.17
N VAL A 66 24.51 0.42 -26.18
CA VAL A 66 25.86 0.98 -26.38
C VAL A 66 26.83 -0.09 -26.88
N THR A 67 26.83 -1.28 -26.27
CA THR A 67 27.71 -2.39 -26.67
C THR A 67 27.45 -2.83 -28.11
N ASN A 68 26.18 -3.00 -28.49
CA ASN A 68 25.85 -3.37 -29.87
C ASN A 68 26.25 -2.31 -30.87
N ARG A 69 26.13 -1.01 -30.51
CA ARG A 69 26.60 0.07 -31.37
C ARG A 69 28.12 0.06 -31.55
N ILE A 70 28.89 -0.16 -30.49
CA ILE A 70 30.36 -0.30 -30.57
C ILE A 70 30.75 -1.49 -31.46
N LEU A 71 30.02 -2.59 -31.36
CA LEU A 71 30.25 -3.81 -32.14
C LEU A 71 29.65 -3.75 -33.56
N ASN A 72 29.07 -2.62 -33.97
CA ASN A 72 28.34 -2.46 -35.24
C ASN A 72 27.26 -3.53 -35.49
N ARG A 73 26.58 -3.97 -34.42
CA ARG A 73 25.46 -4.91 -34.47
C ARG A 73 24.15 -4.16 -34.39
N ASN A 74 23.20 -4.55 -35.22
CA ASN A 74 21.84 -4.03 -35.13
C ASN A 74 21.05 -4.83 -34.09
N ASN A 75 20.41 -4.14 -33.15
CA ASN A 75 19.56 -4.78 -32.14
C ASN A 75 18.30 -3.93 -31.88
N PRO A 76 17.34 -3.95 -32.83
CA PRO A 76 16.14 -3.12 -32.74
C PRO A 76 15.22 -3.56 -31.60
N SER A 77 15.22 -4.83 -31.21
CA SER A 77 14.37 -5.32 -30.11
C SER A 77 14.77 -4.71 -28.77
N SER A 78 16.07 -4.62 -28.45
CA SER A 78 16.52 -3.99 -27.21
C SER A 78 16.23 -2.49 -27.15
N LEU A 79 16.25 -1.79 -28.30
CA LEU A 79 15.86 -0.38 -28.37
C LEU A 79 14.37 -0.18 -28.13
N THR A 80 13.53 -1.03 -28.71
CA THR A 80 12.07 -1.01 -28.48
C THR A 80 11.76 -1.31 -27.02
N GLU A 81 12.36 -2.35 -26.45
CA GLU A 81 12.19 -2.72 -25.04
C GLU A 81 12.63 -1.59 -24.11
N LEU A 82 13.76 -0.93 -24.39
CA LEU A 82 14.24 0.21 -23.61
C LEU A 82 13.20 1.34 -23.58
N ARG A 83 12.61 1.66 -24.74
CA ARG A 83 11.58 2.71 -24.84
C ARG A 83 10.33 2.33 -24.06
N GLU A 84 9.90 1.07 -24.14
CA GLU A 84 8.77 0.57 -23.37
C GLU A 84 9.03 0.65 -21.86
N CYS A 85 10.23 0.25 -21.41
CA CYS A 85 10.61 0.36 -20.00
C CYS A 85 10.59 1.81 -19.51
N ILE A 86 11.12 2.75 -20.27
CA ILE A 86 11.12 4.19 -19.93
C ILE A 86 9.67 4.72 -19.81
N ASN A 87 8.82 4.40 -20.78
CA ASN A 87 7.42 4.83 -20.77
C ASN A 87 6.62 4.22 -19.60
N GLN A 88 6.83 2.93 -19.32
CA GLN A 88 6.22 2.26 -18.18
C GLN A 88 6.71 2.86 -16.85
N LEU A 89 8.02 3.13 -16.73
CA LEU A 89 8.60 3.72 -15.53
C LEU A 89 8.03 5.11 -15.25
N ASN A 90 7.96 5.96 -16.28
CA ASN A 90 7.36 7.29 -16.16
C ASN A 90 5.89 7.21 -15.72
N SER A 91 5.11 6.33 -16.33
CA SER A 91 3.69 6.15 -15.99
C SER A 91 3.51 5.70 -14.53
N ILE A 92 4.30 4.73 -14.08
CA ILE A 92 4.28 4.24 -12.69
C ILE A 92 4.70 5.36 -11.73
N HIS A 93 5.76 6.10 -12.07
CA HIS A 93 6.24 7.19 -11.23
C HIS A 93 5.18 8.27 -11.01
N LEU A 94 4.45 8.66 -12.07
CA LEU A 94 3.36 9.63 -11.96
C LEU A 94 2.21 9.12 -11.06
N ILE A 95 1.85 7.83 -11.17
CA ILE A 95 0.83 7.21 -10.30
C ILE A 95 1.27 7.28 -8.84
N LEU A 96 2.51 6.89 -8.54
CA LEU A 96 3.03 6.89 -7.17
C LEU A 96 3.17 8.31 -6.62
N ARG A 97 3.69 9.25 -7.42
CA ARG A 97 3.79 10.67 -7.03
C ARG A 97 2.43 11.23 -6.66
N ASN A 98 1.42 10.99 -7.49
CA ASN A 98 0.06 11.47 -7.23
C ASN A 98 -0.52 10.82 -5.97
N PHE A 99 -0.28 9.53 -5.74
CA PHE A 99 -0.68 8.85 -4.51
C PHE A 99 -0.06 9.52 -3.26
N VAL A 100 1.25 9.83 -3.29
CA VAL A 100 1.91 10.52 -2.17
C VAL A 100 1.26 11.88 -1.93
N ILE A 101 1.08 12.69 -2.99
CA ILE A 101 0.45 14.01 -2.89
C ILE A 101 -0.97 13.93 -2.34
N SER A 102 -1.79 12.98 -2.80
CA SER A 102 -3.21 12.93 -2.47
C SER A 102 -3.51 12.26 -1.12
N THR A 103 -2.63 11.36 -0.67
CA THR A 103 -2.95 10.41 0.41
C THR A 103 -2.01 10.57 1.60
N ILE A 104 -0.76 10.93 1.36
CA ILE A 104 0.29 10.94 2.40
C ILE A 104 0.62 12.36 2.85
N VAL A 105 0.55 13.37 1.97
CA VAL A 105 0.79 14.77 2.34
C VAL A 105 -0.28 15.22 3.34
N GLY A 106 0.08 15.17 4.63
CA GLY A 106 -0.80 15.47 5.76
C GLY A 106 -0.90 14.37 6.83
N ASP A 107 -0.50 13.13 6.52
CA ASP A 107 -0.51 11.98 7.45
C ASP A 107 0.92 11.55 7.83
N LYS A 108 1.64 12.48 8.48
CA LYS A 108 3.00 12.23 8.98
C LYS A 108 3.06 11.20 10.12
N THR A 109 1.91 10.88 10.71
CA THR A 109 1.80 9.90 11.79
C THR A 109 2.07 8.47 11.32
N HIS A 110 1.77 8.17 10.05
CA HIS A 110 1.84 6.80 9.54
C HIS A 110 2.90 6.58 8.45
N SER A 111 3.51 7.64 7.90
CA SER A 111 4.44 7.53 6.76
C SER A 111 5.49 8.63 6.72
N THR A 112 6.66 8.30 6.17
CA THR A 112 7.74 9.24 5.81
C THR A 112 7.87 9.41 4.28
N LEU A 113 6.88 8.91 3.52
CA LEU A 113 6.96 8.83 2.06
C LEU A 113 6.92 10.21 1.39
N ASP A 114 6.32 11.23 2.04
CA ASP A 114 6.36 12.62 1.60
C ASP A 114 7.78 13.20 1.66
N GLU A 115 8.51 12.96 2.75
CA GLU A 115 9.91 13.38 2.92
C GLU A 115 10.84 12.67 1.94
N ILE A 116 10.57 11.39 1.62
CA ILE A 116 11.35 10.63 0.63
C ILE A 116 11.10 11.15 -0.80
N TYR A 117 9.85 11.48 -1.15
CA TYR A 117 9.50 11.94 -2.49
C TYR A 117 9.87 13.40 -2.77
N PHE A 118 9.61 14.30 -1.80
CA PHE A 118 9.67 15.74 -1.99
C PHE A 118 10.58 16.48 -1.00
N GLY A 119 10.96 15.84 0.10
CA GLY A 119 11.91 16.40 1.07
C GLY A 119 13.36 16.03 0.72
N ASP A 120 14.15 15.73 1.75
CA ASP A 120 15.58 15.45 1.61
C ASP A 120 15.91 14.24 0.73
N GLY A 121 14.95 13.30 0.57
CA GLY A 121 15.12 12.16 -0.34
C GLY A 121 15.11 12.55 -1.82
N ASN A 122 14.35 13.60 -2.16
CA ASN A 122 14.21 14.20 -3.49
C ASN A 122 14.00 13.19 -4.63
N LEU A 123 13.28 12.09 -4.37
CA LEU A 123 13.10 11.00 -5.34
C LEU A 123 12.40 11.47 -6.62
N ASN A 124 11.48 12.45 -6.53
CA ASN A 124 10.82 12.98 -7.73
C ASN A 124 11.83 13.56 -8.72
N VAL A 125 12.73 14.43 -8.26
CA VAL A 125 13.72 15.07 -9.13
C VAL A 125 14.71 14.04 -9.67
N LYS A 126 15.21 13.13 -8.82
CA LYS A 126 16.14 12.08 -9.26
C LYS A 126 15.53 11.20 -10.36
N MET A 127 14.25 10.86 -10.25
CA MET A 127 13.55 10.05 -11.24
C MET A 127 13.29 10.81 -12.54
N GLU A 128 12.90 12.09 -12.46
CA GLU A 128 12.72 12.95 -13.64
C GLU A 128 14.05 13.13 -14.40
N GLU A 129 15.16 13.40 -13.70
CA GLU A 129 16.50 13.48 -14.28
C GLU A 129 16.91 12.16 -14.95
N PHE A 130 16.75 11.04 -14.24
CA PHE A 130 17.07 9.71 -14.77
C PHE A 130 16.28 9.37 -16.04
N LEU A 131 14.98 9.65 -16.06
CA LEU A 131 14.13 9.41 -17.23
C LEU A 131 14.52 10.31 -18.41
N ASN A 132 14.88 11.57 -18.14
CA ASN A 132 15.35 12.49 -19.17
C ASN A 132 16.67 12.00 -19.78
N ASP A 133 17.61 11.54 -18.96
CA ASP A 133 18.90 11.03 -19.43
C ASP A 133 18.75 9.72 -20.19
N ALA A 134 17.87 8.83 -19.73
CA ALA A 134 17.57 7.57 -20.43
C ALA A 134 17.01 7.83 -21.84
N ASN A 135 16.19 8.87 -22.00
CA ASN A 135 15.63 9.24 -23.31
C ASN A 135 16.68 9.78 -24.29
N LYS A 136 17.78 10.38 -23.81
CA LYS A 136 18.84 10.91 -24.70
C LYS A 136 19.43 9.83 -25.62
N ILE A 137 19.45 8.57 -25.19
CA ILE A 137 19.99 7.43 -25.95
C ILE A 137 19.39 7.33 -27.35
N PHE A 138 18.12 7.69 -27.54
CA PHE A 138 17.45 7.57 -28.85
C PHE A 138 17.85 8.65 -29.86
N PHE A 139 18.45 9.75 -29.40
CA PHE A 139 18.76 10.90 -30.24
C PHE A 139 20.27 11.04 -30.53
N LEU A 140 21.10 10.33 -29.78
CA LEU A 140 22.55 10.41 -29.90
C LEU A 140 23.07 9.60 -31.09
N GLN A 141 23.91 10.25 -31.91
CA GLN A 141 24.55 9.65 -33.07
C GLN A 141 26.01 9.23 -32.82
N SER A 142 26.67 9.87 -31.86
CA SER A 142 28.04 9.55 -31.48
C SER A 142 28.08 8.38 -30.49
N THR A 143 28.95 7.41 -30.76
CA THR A 143 29.23 6.31 -29.82
C THR A 143 29.82 6.82 -28.51
N GLN A 144 30.63 7.88 -28.55
CA GLN A 144 31.25 8.47 -27.37
C GLN A 144 30.21 9.14 -26.46
N ASP A 145 29.24 9.87 -27.03
CA ASP A 145 28.16 10.48 -26.25
C ASP A 145 27.24 9.42 -25.65
N LEU A 146 26.97 8.34 -26.39
CA LEU A 146 26.18 7.21 -25.89
C LEU A 146 26.85 6.50 -24.73
N PHE A 147 28.16 6.29 -24.81
CA PHE A 147 28.93 5.74 -23.70
C PHE A 147 28.88 6.65 -22.48
N ARG A 148 29.02 7.98 -22.66
CA ARG A 148 28.91 8.94 -21.54
C ARG A 148 27.54 8.87 -20.87
N VAL A 149 26.44 8.93 -21.63
CA VAL A 149 25.08 8.84 -21.06
C VAL A 149 24.86 7.51 -20.34
N ASN A 150 25.38 6.41 -20.87
CA ASN A 150 25.28 5.12 -20.19
C ASN A 150 26.01 5.10 -18.84
N GLN A 151 27.19 5.73 -18.74
CA GLN A 151 27.91 5.86 -17.48
C GLN A 151 27.20 6.81 -16.51
N GLU A 152 26.61 7.90 -17.01
CA GLU A 152 25.78 8.81 -16.20
C GLU A 152 24.57 8.06 -15.60
N LEU A 153 23.87 7.26 -16.40
CA LEU A 153 22.74 6.45 -15.94
C LEU A 153 23.14 5.41 -14.88
N LEU A 154 24.28 4.75 -15.07
CA LEU A 154 24.80 3.81 -14.07
C LEU A 154 25.14 4.54 -12.76
N THR A 155 25.81 5.68 -12.85
CA THR A 155 26.18 6.50 -11.69
C THR A 155 24.95 7.03 -10.96
N GLN A 156 23.93 7.48 -11.69
CA GLN A 156 22.66 7.93 -11.09
C GLN A 156 21.92 6.79 -10.39
N LEU A 157 21.97 5.57 -10.95
CA LEU A 157 21.32 4.42 -10.36
C LEU A 157 22.02 3.94 -9.07
N GLU A 158 23.35 3.74 -9.14
CA GLU A 158 24.13 3.03 -8.12
C GLU A 158 25.03 3.92 -7.24
N GLY A 159 25.20 5.21 -7.57
CA GLY A 159 26.07 6.12 -6.83
C GLY A 159 25.65 6.31 -5.37
N ASP A 160 26.47 7.02 -4.60
CA ASP A 160 26.15 7.36 -3.21
C ASP A 160 24.85 8.16 -3.14
N ASN A 161 23.86 7.67 -2.37
CA ASN A 161 22.49 8.17 -2.38
C ASN A 161 21.79 8.14 -3.74
N GLY A 162 22.16 7.17 -4.59
CA GLY A 162 21.63 6.95 -5.91
C GLY A 162 20.13 6.66 -5.94
N LEU A 163 19.59 6.61 -7.15
CA LEU A 163 18.18 6.39 -7.40
C LEU A 163 17.72 5.05 -6.83
N LEU A 164 18.54 4.00 -6.92
CA LEU A 164 18.20 2.68 -6.43
C LEU A 164 17.91 2.69 -4.92
N ALA A 165 18.81 3.28 -4.12
CA ALA A 165 18.62 3.39 -2.67
C ALA A 165 17.37 4.22 -2.31
N SER A 166 17.13 5.29 -3.07
CA SER A 166 15.94 6.14 -2.87
C SER A 166 14.63 5.38 -3.17
N LEU A 167 14.63 4.54 -4.22
CA LEU A 167 13.51 3.66 -4.57
C LEU A 167 13.27 2.56 -3.54
N GLU A 168 14.34 2.00 -2.97
CA GLU A 168 14.24 1.01 -1.90
C GLU A 168 13.66 1.61 -0.63
N LEU A 169 14.14 2.80 -0.24
CA LEU A 169 13.62 3.53 0.90
C LEU A 169 12.14 3.90 0.72
N ALA A 170 11.76 4.36 -0.48
CA ALA A 170 10.36 4.63 -0.80
C ALA A 170 9.48 3.36 -0.68
N THR A 171 9.95 2.24 -1.21
CA THR A 171 9.24 0.95 -1.13
C THR A 171 9.06 0.52 0.33
N LEU A 172 10.11 0.62 1.14
CA LEU A 172 10.05 0.29 2.57
C LEU A 172 9.10 1.21 3.33
N SER A 173 9.16 2.52 3.09
CA SER A 173 8.24 3.49 3.73
C SER A 173 6.79 3.20 3.38
N GLN A 174 6.51 2.82 2.12
CA GLN A 174 5.17 2.43 1.68
C GLN A 174 4.69 1.11 2.33
N GLN A 175 5.59 0.15 2.56
CA GLN A 175 5.30 -1.06 3.33
C GLN A 175 5.00 -0.75 4.80
N PHE A 176 5.79 0.10 5.44
CA PHE A 176 5.56 0.52 6.83
C PHE A 176 4.23 1.25 6.98
N TYR A 177 3.91 2.16 6.06
CA TYR A 177 2.61 2.83 6.03
C TYR A 177 1.46 1.83 5.96
N ALA A 178 1.55 0.85 5.05
CA ALA A 178 0.52 -0.17 4.91
C ALA A 178 0.39 -1.03 6.17
N GLN A 179 1.51 -1.44 6.78
CA GLN A 179 1.50 -2.22 8.01
C GLN A 179 0.92 -1.45 9.20
N ASN A 180 1.26 -0.17 9.34
CA ASN A 180 0.75 0.67 10.43
C ASN A 180 -0.77 0.84 10.34
N LEU A 181 -1.28 1.15 9.14
CA LEU A 181 -2.73 1.28 8.91
C LEU A 181 -3.48 -0.04 9.18
N LEU A 182 -2.94 -1.16 8.71
CA LEU A 182 -3.57 -2.47 8.92
C LEU A 182 -3.56 -2.86 10.40
N LYS A 183 -2.48 -2.57 11.12
CA LYS A 183 -2.38 -2.87 12.55
C LYS A 183 -3.40 -2.08 13.37
N GLU A 184 -3.59 -0.81 13.05
CA GLU A 184 -4.61 0.03 13.70
C GLU A 184 -6.02 -0.49 13.41
N SER A 185 -6.32 -0.79 12.15
CA SER A 185 -7.63 -1.33 11.74
C SER A 185 -7.94 -2.68 12.38
N GLN A 186 -6.98 -3.61 12.39
CA GLN A 186 -7.12 -4.90 13.06
C GLN A 186 -7.36 -4.75 14.56
N SER A 187 -6.69 -3.80 15.23
CA SER A 187 -6.92 -3.55 16.65
C SER A 187 -8.35 -3.08 16.92
N ASN A 188 -8.89 -2.23 16.05
CA ASN A 188 -10.26 -1.73 16.17
C ASN A 188 -11.30 -2.85 15.96
N LEU A 189 -11.10 -3.70 14.95
CA LEU A 189 -11.96 -4.87 14.72
C LEU A 189 -11.90 -5.87 15.89
N GLN A 190 -10.73 -6.10 16.48
CA GLN A 190 -10.59 -6.96 17.65
C GLN A 190 -11.37 -6.42 18.85
N ILE A 191 -11.28 -5.12 19.12
CA ILE A 191 -12.05 -4.48 20.21
C ILE A 191 -13.55 -4.66 19.96
N LEU A 192 -14.03 -4.42 18.74
CA LEU A 192 -15.45 -4.60 18.38
C LEU A 192 -15.89 -6.05 18.62
N LEU A 193 -15.07 -7.02 18.22
CA LEU A 193 -15.37 -8.44 18.37
C LEU A 193 -15.42 -8.87 19.85
N TYR A 194 -14.52 -8.35 20.70
CA TYR A 194 -14.56 -8.59 22.14
C TYR A 194 -15.81 -7.99 22.80
N VAL A 195 -16.21 -6.78 22.41
CA VAL A 195 -17.45 -6.16 22.90
C VAL A 195 -18.66 -7.00 22.52
N MET A 196 -18.72 -7.47 21.27
CA MET A 196 -19.79 -8.33 20.78
C MET A 196 -19.86 -9.67 21.54
N LEU A 197 -18.70 -10.29 21.80
CA LEU A 197 -18.61 -11.52 22.57
C LEU A 197 -19.09 -11.34 24.02
N LEU A 198 -18.78 -10.18 24.63
CA LEU A 198 -19.25 -9.82 25.97
C LEU A 198 -20.78 -9.65 25.99
N ILE A 199 -21.35 -9.00 24.98
CA ILE A 199 -22.81 -8.84 24.85
C ILE A 199 -23.49 -10.21 24.69
N CYS A 200 -22.93 -11.11 23.86
CA CYS A 200 -23.41 -12.49 23.75
C CYS A 200 -23.34 -13.24 25.08
N GLY A 201 -22.26 -13.09 25.86
CA GLY A 201 -22.15 -13.68 27.19
C GLY A 201 -23.23 -13.17 28.15
N LEU A 202 -23.48 -11.86 28.17
CA LEU A 202 -24.57 -11.24 28.94
C LEU A 202 -25.94 -11.76 28.50
N GLN A 203 -26.16 -11.94 27.20
CA GLN A 203 -27.38 -12.52 26.63
C GLN A 203 -27.66 -13.91 27.20
N ILE A 204 -26.64 -14.78 27.21
CA ILE A 204 -26.75 -16.16 27.72
C ILE A 204 -27.06 -16.16 29.23
N LEU A 205 -26.37 -15.31 30.01
CA LEU A 205 -26.62 -15.19 31.46
C LEU A 205 -28.05 -14.71 31.75
N LEU A 206 -28.57 -13.75 30.98
CA LEU A 206 -29.94 -13.26 31.12
C LEU A 206 -30.98 -14.34 30.79
N LEU A 207 -30.72 -15.16 29.76
CA LEU A 207 -31.60 -16.26 29.38
C LEU A 207 -31.59 -17.39 30.44
N LEU A 208 -30.41 -17.79 30.92
CA LEU A 208 -30.26 -18.80 31.97
C LEU A 208 -30.88 -18.35 33.31
N GLY A 209 -30.59 -17.12 33.74
CA GLY A 209 -31.17 -16.56 34.97
C GLY A 209 -32.69 -16.33 34.88
N GLY A 210 -33.23 -16.14 33.67
CA GLY A 210 -34.67 -16.15 33.41
C GLY A 210 -35.29 -17.55 33.51
N LEU A 211 -34.60 -18.57 32.98
CA LEU A 211 -35.04 -19.98 33.03
C LEU A 211 -35.08 -20.55 34.46
N GLU A 212 -34.07 -20.26 35.29
CA GLU A 212 -34.02 -20.72 36.68
C GLU A 212 -35.16 -20.14 37.53
N LYS A 213 -35.50 -18.86 37.34
CA LYS A 213 -36.63 -18.23 38.03
C LYS A 213 -37.97 -18.84 37.65
N ASN A 214 -38.19 -19.12 36.37
CA ASN A 214 -39.43 -19.75 35.89
C ASN A 214 -39.60 -21.18 36.44
N LYS A 215 -38.50 -21.89 36.71
CA LYS A 215 -38.52 -23.24 37.28
C LYS A 215 -38.84 -23.25 38.79
N SER A 216 -38.50 -22.16 39.49
CA SER A 216 -38.81 -21.97 40.92
C SER A 216 -40.25 -21.52 41.19
N GLU A 217 -40.94 -20.93 40.22
CA GLU A 217 -42.33 -20.46 40.38
C GLU A 217 -43.38 -21.53 40.04
N ASN A 218 -42.98 -22.62 39.37
CA ASN A 218 -43.85 -23.75 39.00
C ASN A 218 -43.71 -24.96 39.95
N LYS A 219 -43.09 -24.77 41.13
CA LYS A 219 -43.07 -25.73 42.24
C LYS A 219 -43.87 -25.14 43.40
#